data_AF-A0A9P7KAB0-F1
#
_entry.id   AF-A0A9P7KAB0-F1
#
_cell.length_a   1.000
_cell.length_b   1.000
_cell.length_c   1.000
_cell.angle_alpha   90.00
_cell.angle_beta   90.00
_cell.angle_gamma   90.00
#
_symmetry.space_group_name_H-M   'P 1'
#
loop_
_entity.id
_entity.type
_entity.pdbx_description
1 polymer ?
#
loop_
_entity_poly.entity_id
_entity_poly.type
_entity_poly.pdbx_seq_one_letter_code
_entity_poly.pdbx_strand_id
1 'polypeptide(L)'
;MASVSASQSPYIVFGYGSLIFKPPPHTIAQVPGFLKGYVRRFAQKSHDHRGTPESPGRVVTLVHKEDWDKFAGSDAFPDDDVVWGIAYTIDPAYEAEVRDYLDYREKDGYTLETLDIYGTNGDKEEVIIHD
;
A
#
# COMPACT_ATOMS: atom_id res chain seq x y z
N MET A 1 3.73 -39.58 1.79
CA MET A 1 2.74 -38.76 1.05
C MET A 1 2.48 -37.52 1.89
N ALA A 2 3.05 -36.37 1.53
CA ALA A 2 2.74 -35.12 2.22
C ALA A 2 1.41 -34.60 1.69
N SER A 3 0.44 -34.38 2.59
CA SER A 3 -0.83 -33.74 2.25
C SER A 3 -0.55 -32.30 1.87
N VAL A 4 -0.91 -31.92 0.64
CA VAL A 4 -0.98 -30.50 0.25
C VAL A 4 -2.12 -29.90 1.05
N SER A 5 -1.79 -29.07 2.05
CA SER A 5 -2.77 -28.31 2.82
C SER A 5 -3.50 -27.33 1.92
N ALA A 6 -4.77 -27.04 2.25
CA ALA A 6 -5.65 -26.12 1.56
C ALA A 6 -4.92 -24.82 1.15
N SER A 7 -5.17 -24.36 -0.07
CA SER A 7 -4.61 -23.13 -0.65
C SER A 7 -4.92 -21.94 0.25
N GLN A 8 -3.96 -21.55 1.07
CA GLN A 8 -4.00 -20.28 1.79
C GLN A 8 -3.90 -19.16 0.76
N SER A 9 -4.75 -18.15 0.86
CA SER A 9 -4.67 -16.96 0.00
C SER A 9 -3.27 -16.37 0.11
N PRO A 10 -2.61 -16.01 -1.00
CA PRO A 10 -1.25 -15.49 -0.96
C PRO A 10 -1.18 -14.20 -0.15
N TYR A 11 -0.10 -13.98 0.59
CA TYR A 11 0.14 -12.70 1.25
C TYR A 11 0.58 -11.65 0.23
N ILE A 12 -0.26 -10.64 0.03
CA ILE A 12 -0.04 -9.54 -0.90
C ILE A 12 0.23 -8.25 -0.13
N VAL A 13 1.24 -7.50 -0.56
CA VAL A 13 1.59 -6.18 -0.02
C VAL A 13 1.46 -5.14 -1.11
N PHE A 14 0.62 -4.12 -0.91
CA PHE A 14 0.47 -3.03 -1.86
C PHE A 14 1.41 -1.87 -1.54
N GLY A 15 2.35 -1.59 -2.46
CA GLY A 15 3.28 -0.48 -2.35
C GLY A 15 2.75 0.77 -3.05
N TYR A 16 2.39 1.80 -2.28
CA TYR A 16 1.95 3.12 -2.80
C TYR A 16 2.98 4.25 -2.57
N GLY A 17 4.09 3.96 -1.89
CA GLY A 17 5.10 4.95 -1.52
C GLY A 17 6.51 4.44 -1.79
N SER A 18 7.35 4.45 -0.75
CA SER A 18 8.75 4.00 -0.88
C SER A 18 8.89 2.55 -1.33
N LEU A 19 7.91 1.70 -1.04
CA LEU A 19 7.84 0.32 -1.51
C LEU A 19 7.81 0.18 -3.04
N ILE A 20 7.45 1.22 -3.80
CA ILE A 20 7.50 1.20 -5.27
C ILE A 20 8.94 1.07 -5.79
N PHE A 21 9.92 1.71 -5.12
CA PHE A 21 11.33 1.67 -5.53
C PHE A 21 12.23 0.92 -4.53
N LYS A 22 11.67 0.44 -3.42
CA LYS A 22 12.32 -0.48 -2.46
C LYS A 22 11.32 -1.58 -2.06
N PRO A 23 11.12 -2.59 -2.93
CA PRO A 23 10.15 -3.66 -2.70
C PRO A 23 10.38 -4.40 -1.38
N PRO A 24 9.36 -5.09 -0.83
CA PRO A 24 9.55 -6.01 0.28
C PRO A 24 10.54 -7.15 -0.09
N PRO A 25 11.32 -7.67 0.89
CA PRO A 25 12.11 -8.86 0.65
C PRO A 25 11.22 -10.07 0.32
N HIS A 26 11.79 -11.12 -0.27
CA HIS A 26 11.08 -12.37 -0.61
C HIS A 26 9.87 -12.20 -1.54
N THR A 27 9.85 -11.12 -2.33
CA THR A 27 8.85 -10.91 -3.39
C THR A 27 9.07 -11.94 -4.51
N ILE A 28 8.03 -12.72 -4.84
CA ILE A 28 8.05 -13.74 -5.90
C ILE A 28 7.27 -13.33 -7.15
N ALA A 29 6.36 -12.36 -7.03
CA ALA A 29 5.66 -11.76 -8.16
C ALA A 29 5.31 -10.30 -7.86
N GLN A 30 5.19 -9.49 -8.91
CA GLN A 30 4.76 -8.10 -8.80
C GLN A 30 3.81 -7.75 -9.95
N VAL A 31 2.72 -7.04 -9.63
CA VAL A 31 1.72 -6.62 -10.62
C VAL A 31 1.39 -5.14 -10.36
N PRO A 32 1.57 -4.24 -11.36
CA PRO A 32 1.08 -2.88 -11.26
C PRO A 32 -0.45 -2.87 -11.12
N GLY A 33 -0.96 -2.00 -10.25
CA GLY A 33 -2.39 -1.88 -10.02
C GLY A 33 -2.71 -0.59 -9.28
N PHE A 34 -3.98 -0.43 -8.91
CA PHE A 34 -4.44 0.75 -8.22
C PHE A 34 -5.55 0.44 -7.22
N LEU A 35 -5.69 1.32 -6.23
CA LEU A 35 -6.77 1.32 -5.25
C LEU A 35 -7.76 2.43 -5.61
N LYS A 36 -9.03 2.25 -5.24
CA LYS A 36 -10.11 3.24 -5.41
C LYS A 36 -10.58 3.77 -4.06
N GLY A 37 -11.10 4.99 -4.03
CA GLY A 37 -11.62 5.64 -2.81
C GLY A 37 -10.54 6.25 -1.92
N TYR A 38 -9.31 6.40 -2.41
CA TYR A 38 -8.17 6.95 -1.66
C TYR A 38 -7.48 8.08 -2.40
N VAL A 39 -6.85 8.96 -1.63
CA VAL A 39 -5.87 9.92 -2.15
C VAL A 39 -4.50 9.66 -1.55
N ARG A 40 -3.47 9.78 -2.37
CA ARG A 40 -2.07 9.76 -1.89
C ARG A 40 -1.60 11.17 -1.60
N ARG A 41 -1.21 11.45 -0.35
CA ARG A 41 -0.76 12.78 0.08
C ARG A 41 0.48 12.70 0.97
N PHE A 42 1.35 13.70 0.88
CA PHE A 42 2.50 13.89 1.79
C PHE A 42 2.04 14.44 3.15
N ALA A 43 1.10 13.74 3.80
CA ALA A 43 0.44 14.20 5.01
C ALA A 43 0.97 13.52 6.29
N GLN A 44 1.73 12.42 6.18
CA GLN A 44 2.28 11.71 7.33
C GLN A 44 3.56 12.39 7.83
N LYS A 45 3.67 12.57 9.14
CA LYS A 45 4.86 13.15 9.80
C LYS A 45 5.97 12.10 9.87
N SER A 46 7.16 12.41 9.38
CA SER A 46 8.33 11.52 9.51
C SER A 46 9.43 12.21 10.31
N HIS A 47 9.83 11.59 11.42
CA HIS A 47 10.79 12.14 12.36
C HIS A 47 12.06 11.27 12.50
N ASP A 48 12.08 10.12 11.82
CA ASP A 48 13.10 9.07 11.93
C ASP A 48 13.76 8.73 10.58
N HIS A 49 13.06 8.94 9.45
CA HIS A 49 13.53 8.60 8.11
C HIS A 49 13.77 9.79 7.18
N ARG A 50 12.89 10.80 7.21
CA ARG A 50 12.91 11.96 6.29
C ARG A 50 12.87 13.30 7.00
N GLY A 51 13.17 13.30 8.29
CA GLY A 51 13.32 14.49 9.13
C GLY A 51 13.97 14.12 10.45
N THR A 52 13.87 15.01 11.43
CA THR A 52 14.30 14.77 12.81
C THR A 52 13.13 15.02 13.77
N PRO A 53 13.22 14.66 15.06
CA PRO A 53 12.21 15.01 16.05
C PRO A 53 11.93 16.53 16.12
N GLU A 54 12.96 17.35 15.98
CA GLU A 54 12.90 18.82 16.05
C GLU A 54 12.43 19.45 14.72
N SER A 55 12.71 18.80 13.59
CA SER A 55 12.37 19.26 12.24
C SER A 55 11.83 18.09 11.42
N PRO A 56 10.57 17.70 11.67
CA PRO A 56 9.97 16.53 11.04
C PRO A 56 9.71 16.78 9.55
N GLY A 57 10.02 15.79 8.73
CA GLY A 57 9.67 15.75 7.33
C GLY A 57 8.23 15.30 7.10
N ARG A 58 7.87 15.20 5.82
CA ARG A 58 6.60 14.62 5.37
C ARG A 58 6.84 13.44 4.47
N VAL A 59 6.05 12.39 4.65
CA VAL A 59 6.03 11.20 3.78
C VAL A 59 4.61 10.93 3.30
N VAL A 60 4.48 10.09 2.27
CA VAL A 60 3.17 9.75 1.70
C VAL A 60 2.38 8.85 2.63
N THR A 61 1.07 9.06 2.67
CA THR A 61 0.07 8.15 3.22
C THR A 61 -1.14 8.11 2.30
N LEU A 62 -1.99 7.10 2.49
CA LEU A 62 -3.32 7.04 1.90
C LEU A 62 -4.32 7.64 2.88
N VAL A 63 -5.21 8.48 2.37
CA VAL A 63 -6.34 9.04 3.12
C VAL A 63 -7.59 8.65 2.35
N HIS A 64 -8.63 8.17 3.04
CA HIS A 64 -9.92 7.96 2.40
C HIS A 64 -10.39 9.26 1.75
N LYS A 65 -10.87 9.17 0.50
CA LYS A 65 -11.32 10.33 -0.27
C LYS A 65 -12.39 11.13 0.48
N GLU A 66 -13.32 10.44 1.13
CA GLU A 66 -14.39 11.07 1.92
C GLU A 66 -13.88 11.93 3.08
N ASP A 67 -12.76 11.54 3.71
CA ASP A 67 -12.15 12.32 4.78
C ASP A 67 -11.36 13.47 4.21
N TRP A 68 -10.62 13.24 3.12
CA TRP A 68 -9.88 14.29 2.44
C TRP A 68 -10.80 15.41 1.95
N ASP A 69 -11.97 15.08 1.40
CA ASP A 69 -12.94 16.05 0.88
C ASP A 69 -13.46 17.02 1.95
N LYS A 70 -13.50 16.59 3.22
CA LYS A 70 -13.85 17.47 4.35
C LYS A 70 -12.79 18.55 4.61
N PHE A 71 -11.55 18.33 4.19
CA PHE A 71 -10.42 19.25 4.37
C PHE A 71 -10.00 19.98 3.08
N ALA A 72 -10.32 19.43 1.90
CA ALA A 72 -9.85 19.91 0.60
C ALA A 72 -10.47 21.23 0.13
N GLY A 73 -11.46 21.77 0.85
CA GLY A 73 -12.26 22.94 0.44
C GLY A 73 -11.48 24.24 0.14
N SER A 74 -10.17 24.29 0.39
CA SER A 74 -9.28 25.42 0.03
C SER A 74 -8.26 25.13 -1.08
N ASP A 75 -8.19 23.90 -1.60
CA ASP A 75 -7.20 23.48 -2.59
C ASP A 75 -7.91 22.72 -3.72
N ALA A 76 -8.16 23.40 -4.85
CA ALA A 76 -8.78 22.82 -6.03
C ALA A 76 -7.80 21.86 -6.71
N PHE A 77 -7.67 20.66 -6.15
CA PHE A 77 -7.01 19.55 -6.81
C PHE A 77 -7.97 18.85 -7.78
N PRO A 78 -7.47 18.20 -8.85
CA PRO A 78 -8.29 17.29 -9.65
C PRO A 78 -8.99 16.29 -8.74
N ASP A 79 -10.25 16.00 -9.05
CA ASP A 79 -10.99 14.93 -8.39
C ASP A 79 -10.33 13.61 -8.77
N ASP A 80 -9.46 13.13 -7.90
CA ASP A 80 -8.71 11.89 -8.03
C ASP A 80 -9.02 11.07 -6.78
N ASP A 81 -9.58 9.89 -6.98
CA ASP A 81 -9.87 8.89 -5.96
C ASP A 81 -9.14 7.58 -6.23
N VAL A 82 -8.14 7.61 -7.13
CA VAL A 82 -7.36 6.46 -7.55
C VAL A 82 -5.90 6.60 -7.11
N VAL A 83 -5.35 5.54 -6.52
CA VAL A 83 -3.92 5.49 -6.17
C VAL A 83 -3.23 4.33 -6.83
N TRP A 84 -2.35 4.65 -7.78
CA TRP A 84 -1.47 3.70 -8.44
C TRP A 84 -0.30 3.26 -7.55
N GLY A 85 0.01 1.97 -7.63
CA GLY A 85 1.09 1.31 -6.92
C GLY A 85 1.44 -0.05 -7.52
N ILE A 86 2.06 -0.90 -6.70
CA ILE A 86 2.48 -2.25 -7.09
C ILE A 86 2.00 -3.23 -6.03
N ALA A 87 1.30 -4.28 -6.44
CA ALA A 87 1.00 -5.43 -5.61
C ALA A 87 2.16 -6.43 -5.64
N TYR A 88 2.72 -6.75 -4.48
CA TYR A 88 3.81 -7.71 -4.33
C TYR A 88 3.30 -8.99 -3.70
N THR A 89 3.49 -10.12 -4.38
CA THR A 89 3.25 -11.45 -3.81
C THR A 89 4.49 -11.89 -3.05
N ILE A 90 4.34 -12.19 -1.77
CA ILE A 90 5.41 -12.67 -0.91
C ILE A 90 5.50 -14.20 -0.97
N ASP A 91 6.72 -14.73 -0.99
CA ASP A 91 6.94 -16.17 -0.84
C ASP A 91 6.28 -16.67 0.47
N PRO A 92 5.33 -17.63 0.42
CA PRO A 92 4.68 -18.17 1.60
C PRO A 92 5.66 -18.70 2.66
N ALA A 93 6.86 -19.14 2.27
CA ALA A 93 7.89 -19.60 3.20
C ALA A 93 8.43 -18.47 4.11
N TYR A 94 8.29 -17.20 3.70
CA TYR A 94 8.83 -16.03 4.39
C TYR A 94 7.75 -15.04 4.83
N GLU A 95 6.46 -15.39 4.72
CA GLU A 95 5.36 -14.48 5.07
C GLU A 95 5.51 -13.88 6.48
N ALA A 96 5.81 -14.71 7.48
CA ALA A 96 5.97 -14.24 8.86
C ALA A 96 7.12 -13.24 9.01
N GLU A 97 8.27 -13.49 8.36
CA GLU A 97 9.42 -12.59 8.38
C GLU A 97 9.08 -11.25 7.72
N VAL A 98 8.35 -11.27 6.59
CA VAL A 98 7.96 -10.04 5.90
C VAL A 98 6.93 -9.23 6.71
N ARG A 99 5.98 -9.89 7.38
CA ARG A 99 5.05 -9.22 8.30
C ARG A 99 5.79 -8.51 9.42
N ASP A 100 6.70 -9.20 10.12
CA ASP A 100 7.50 -8.62 11.20
C ASP A 100 8.37 -7.43 10.71
N TYR A 101 8.96 -7.58 9.52
CA TYR A 101 9.72 -6.52 8.87
C TYR A 101 8.88 -5.27 8.57
N LEU A 102 7.67 -5.45 8.03
CA LEU A 102 6.77 -4.36 7.68
C LEU A 102 6.20 -3.69 8.93
N ASP A 103 5.83 -4.46 9.96
CA ASP A 103 5.37 -3.93 11.24
C ASP A 103 6.44 -3.03 11.90
N TYR A 104 7.70 -3.46 11.86
CA TYR A 104 8.81 -2.63 12.36
C TYR A 104 9.03 -1.37 11.51
N ARG A 105 8.93 -1.50 10.19
CA ARG A 105 9.19 -0.40 9.25
C ARG A 105 8.11 0.68 9.32
N GLU A 106 6.85 0.30 9.51
CA GLU A 106 5.69 1.19 9.45
C GLU A 106 5.08 1.47 10.85
N LYS A 107 5.84 1.19 11.92
CA LYS A 107 5.47 1.35 13.34
C LYS A 107 4.92 2.74 13.74
N ASP A 108 5.20 3.77 12.95
CA ASP A 108 4.86 5.16 13.26
C ASP A 108 3.54 5.60 12.60
N GLY A 109 2.45 4.96 13.03
CA GLY A 109 1.08 5.44 12.80
C GLY A 109 0.39 4.93 11.53
N TYR A 110 0.90 3.85 10.92
CA TYR A 110 0.16 3.14 9.88
C TYR A 110 -0.74 2.06 10.49
N THR A 111 -1.90 1.84 9.87
CA THR A 111 -2.82 0.74 10.18
C THR A 111 -2.88 -0.21 9.00
N LEU A 112 -3.06 -1.51 9.28
CA LEU A 112 -3.24 -2.51 8.24
C LEU A 112 -4.70 -2.50 7.79
N GLU A 113 -4.89 -2.40 6.47
CA GLU A 113 -6.17 -2.56 5.80
C GLU A 113 -6.01 -3.56 4.65
N THR A 114 -7.06 -4.32 4.38
CA THR A 114 -7.12 -5.28 3.26
C THR A 114 -8.03 -4.64 2.22
N LEU A 115 -7.53 -4.49 0.98
CA LEU A 115 -8.20 -3.76 -0.10
C LEU A 115 -8.08 -4.49 -1.44
N ASP A 116 -9.20 -4.60 -2.16
CA ASP A 116 -9.23 -4.99 -3.56
C ASP A 116 -8.25 -4.14 -4.40
N ILE A 117 -7.44 -4.80 -5.21
CA ILE A 117 -6.51 -4.16 -6.12
C ILE A 117 -7.06 -4.28 -7.53
N TYR A 118 -7.21 -3.13 -8.18
CA TYR A 118 -7.71 -3.02 -9.55
C TYR A 118 -6.55 -2.97 -10.54
N GLY A 119 -6.79 -3.49 -11.74
CA GLY A 119 -5.93 -3.39 -12.90
C GLY A 119 -6.72 -2.99 -14.13
N THR A 120 -6.02 -2.79 -15.25
CA THR A 120 -6.64 -2.48 -16.54
C THR A 120 -6.42 -3.61 -17.54
N ASN A 121 -7.48 -3.96 -18.25
CA ASN A 121 -7.47 -4.91 -19.36
C ASN A 121 -8.07 -4.22 -20.59
N GLY A 122 -7.20 -3.57 -21.37
CA GLY A 122 -7.62 -2.58 -22.36
C GLY A 122 -8.25 -1.37 -21.67
N ASP A 123 -9.47 -1.02 -22.08
CA ASP A 123 -10.23 0.11 -21.52
C ASP A 123 -11.09 -0.28 -20.28
N LYS A 124 -11.04 -1.55 -19.85
CA LYS A 124 -11.83 -2.03 -18.71
C LYS A 124 -11.00 -2.12 -17.45
N GLU A 125 -11.55 -1.62 -16.36
CA GLU A 125 -11.03 -1.81 -15.01
C GLU A 125 -11.64 -3.07 -14.39
N GLU A 126 -10.80 -3.91 -13.78
CA GLU A 126 -11.23 -5.13 -13.09
C GLU A 126 -10.41 -5.37 -11.83
N VAL A 127 -11.00 -6.07 -10.86
CA VAL A 127 -10.27 -6.53 -9.67
C VAL A 127 -9.31 -7.62 -10.11
N ILE A 128 -8.01 -7.39 -9.92
CA ILE A 128 -6.94 -8.35 -10.26
C ILE A 128 -6.45 -9.13 -9.03
N ILE A 129 -6.67 -8.60 -7.83
CA ILE A 129 -6.42 -9.26 -6.54
C ILE A 129 -7.59 -8.91 -5.63
N HIS A 130 -8.26 -9.94 -5.10
CA HIS A 130 -9.38 -9.82 -4.19
C HIS A 130 -8.92 -10.10 -2.76
N ASP A 131 -9.51 -9.37 -1.82
CA ASP A 131 -9.34 -9.57 -0.37
C ASP A 131 -9.99 -10.85 0.17
#